data_AF-A0A6P0SQI0-F1
#
_entry.id   AF-A0A6P0SQI0-F1
#
_cell.length_a   1.000
_cell.length_b   1.000
_cell.length_c   1.000
_cell.angle_alpha   90.00
_cell.angle_beta   90.00
_cell.angle_gamma   90.00
#
_symmetry.space_group_name_H-M   'P 1'
#
loop_
_entity.id
_entity.type
_entity.pdbx_description
1 polymer ?
#
loop_
_entity_poly.entity_id
_entity_poly.type
_entity_poly.pdbx_seq_one_letter_code
_entity_poly.pdbx_strand_id
1 'polypeptide(L)'
;MSTLIEKIASDEVIDTAYQWLCKKRAHYHYNADVWQVRRWWHEKKPQIQAQIVSGQYQFRELRLIRGEEQSFEWWSSLDALVLKAMTIVLTEHLKPILSPLCFHLAGHGGLKGAVREVAENVSEHTFVFRTDVKSYYASINHSILMEIVGKYVSEEAVKCLLWRYLRRFVSDGGNYIDISKGISLGCPLSPLIGAIFLKPLDDRMAQLGCF
;
A
#
# COMPACT_ATOMS: atom_id res chain seq x y z
N MET A 1 4.39 25.35 -2.30
CA MET A 1 3.54 24.16 -2.17
C MET A 1 4.34 23.11 -1.40
N SER A 2 3.80 22.50 -0.35
CA SER A 2 4.52 21.45 0.38
C SER A 2 4.68 20.20 -0.49
N THR A 3 5.88 19.63 -0.47
CA THR A 3 6.24 18.41 -1.22
C THR A 3 5.45 17.20 -0.70
N LEU A 4 5.35 16.13 -1.49
CA LEU A 4 4.67 14.91 -1.06
C LEU A 4 5.38 14.27 0.14
N ILE A 5 6.72 14.29 0.21
CA ILE A 5 7.44 13.74 1.36
C ILE A 5 7.19 14.53 2.64
N GLU A 6 7.12 15.86 2.55
CA GLU A 6 6.77 16.72 3.69
C GLU A 6 5.32 16.48 4.14
N LYS A 7 4.39 16.30 3.20
CA LYS A 7 3.01 15.90 3.54
C LYS A 7 2.96 14.55 4.23
N ILE A 8 3.72 13.56 3.77
CA ILE A 8 3.81 12.23 4.42
C ILE A 8 4.31 12.37 5.87
N ALA A 9 5.29 13.25 6.09
CA ALA A 9 5.86 13.52 7.41
C ALA A 9 5.10 14.60 8.21
N SER A 10 4.03 15.18 7.69
CA SER A 10 3.26 16.23 8.39
C SER A 10 2.62 15.70 9.67
N ASP A 11 2.42 16.59 10.65
CA ASP A 11 1.76 16.23 11.90
C ASP A 11 0.37 15.63 11.67
N GLU A 12 -0.43 16.25 10.81
CA GLU A 12 -1.77 15.78 10.48
C GLU A 12 -1.76 14.33 9.96
N VAL A 13 -0.90 14.02 8.98
CA VAL A 13 -0.83 12.68 8.39
C VAL A 13 -0.24 11.67 9.37
N ILE A 14 0.82 12.02 10.08
CA ILE A 14 1.49 11.12 11.03
C ILE A 14 0.59 10.82 12.23
N ASP A 15 -0.13 11.81 12.75
CA ASP A 15 -1.09 11.60 13.84
C ASP A 15 -2.31 10.79 13.38
N THR A 16 -2.79 11.03 12.16
CA THR A 16 -3.86 10.20 11.56
C THR A 16 -3.41 8.75 11.38
N ALA A 17 -2.20 8.54 10.88
CA ALA A 17 -1.61 7.20 10.73
C ALA A 17 -1.40 6.52 12.09
N TYR A 18 -1.00 7.26 13.12
CA TYR A 18 -0.85 6.78 14.49
C TYR A 18 -2.20 6.38 15.12
N GLN A 19 -3.24 7.18 14.96
CA GLN A 19 -4.59 6.86 15.42
C GLN A 19 -5.11 5.59 14.74
N TRP A 20 -4.90 5.48 13.42
CA TRP A 20 -5.22 4.26 12.68
C TRP A 20 -4.47 3.04 13.23
N LEU A 21 -3.16 3.15 13.49
CA LEU A 21 -2.35 2.07 14.05
C LEU A 21 -2.89 1.65 15.43
N CYS A 22 -3.18 2.62 16.29
CA CYS A 22 -3.72 2.38 17.63
C CYS A 22 -5.05 1.64 17.58
N LYS A 23 -5.95 2.01 16.66
CA LYS A 23 -7.23 1.33 16.48
C LYS A 23 -7.05 -0.07 15.89
N LYS A 24 -6.22 -0.20 14.84
CA LYS A 24 -6.01 -1.47 14.11
C LYS A 24 -5.34 -2.54 14.98
N ARG A 25 -4.45 -2.12 15.89
CA ARG A 25 -3.69 -3.00 16.79
C ARG A 25 -4.12 -2.86 18.26
N ALA A 26 -5.39 -2.48 18.52
CA ALA A 26 -5.91 -2.23 19.86
C ALA A 26 -5.99 -3.48 20.76
N HIS A 27 -6.20 -4.65 20.16
CA HIS A 27 -6.38 -5.91 20.89
C HIS A 27 -5.21 -6.88 20.64
N TYR A 28 -4.05 -6.35 20.24
CA TYR A 28 -2.88 -7.19 20.03
C TYR A 28 -2.32 -7.65 21.37
N HIS A 29 -1.61 -8.79 21.36
CA HIS A 29 -0.97 -9.33 22.55
C HIS A 29 -0.10 -8.28 23.26
N TYR A 30 0.00 -8.31 24.59
CA TYR A 30 0.71 -7.30 25.39
C TYR A 30 2.23 -7.20 25.06
N ASN A 31 2.80 -8.25 24.46
CA ASN A 31 4.18 -8.24 23.94
C ASN A 31 4.34 -7.64 22.53
N ALA A 32 3.27 -7.14 21.92
CA ALA A 32 3.34 -6.51 20.60
C ALA A 32 4.08 -5.16 20.66
N ASP A 33 4.83 -4.85 19.61
CA ASP A 33 5.64 -3.63 19.50
C ASP A 33 4.80 -2.35 19.48
N VAL A 34 3.49 -2.43 19.19
CA VAL A 34 2.58 -1.26 19.21
C VAL A 34 2.55 -0.59 20.59
N TRP A 35 2.67 -1.34 21.68
CA TRP A 35 2.60 -0.79 23.03
C TRP A 35 3.81 0.09 23.35
N GLN A 36 4.98 -0.28 22.84
CA GLN A 36 6.19 0.55 22.93
C GLN A 36 6.04 1.83 22.10
N VAL A 37 5.50 1.72 20.89
CA VAL A 37 5.22 2.90 20.04
C VAL A 37 4.29 3.88 20.77
N ARG A 38 3.22 3.39 21.41
CA ARG A 38 2.31 4.24 22.18
C ARG A 38 2.98 4.87 23.41
N ARG A 39 3.77 4.08 24.14
CA ARG A 39 4.42 4.53 25.38
C ARG A 39 5.41 5.67 25.15
N TRP A 40 6.11 5.63 24.02
CA TRP A 40 7.18 6.57 23.65
C TRP A 40 6.82 7.43 22.43
N TRP A 41 5.53 7.63 22.15
CA TRP A 41 5.09 8.30 20.92
C TRP A 41 5.67 9.72 20.78
N HIS A 42 5.69 10.49 21.87
CA HIS A 42 6.24 11.85 21.88
C HIS A 42 7.73 11.91 21.50
N GLU A 43 8.50 10.85 21.77
CA GLU A 43 9.91 10.76 21.37
C GLU A 43 10.06 10.21 19.94
N LYS A 44 9.23 9.23 19.56
CA LYS A 44 9.31 8.55 18.25
C LYS A 44 8.79 9.40 17.09
N LYS A 45 7.72 10.17 17.30
CA LYS A 45 7.09 11.01 16.27
C LYS A 45 8.10 11.95 15.58
N PRO A 46 8.82 12.84 16.28
CA PRO A 46 9.75 13.77 15.63
C PRO A 46 10.92 13.05 14.95
N GLN A 47 11.39 11.93 15.51
CA GLN A 47 12.46 11.12 14.91
C GLN A 47 12.04 10.54 13.55
N ILE A 48 10.84 9.98 13.47
CA ILE A 48 10.31 9.38 12.24
C ILE A 48 10.07 10.47 11.19
N GLN A 49 9.48 11.60 11.57
CA GLN A 49 9.28 12.73 10.67
C GLN A 49 10.60 13.22 10.08
N ALA A 50 11.62 13.43 10.92
CA ALA A 50 12.95 13.85 10.47
C ALA A 50 13.60 12.80 9.55
N GLN A 51 13.47 11.51 9.86
CA GLN A 51 14.00 10.42 9.03
C GLN A 51 13.30 10.33 7.67
N ILE A 52 11.99 10.54 7.60
CA ILE A 52 11.23 10.54 6.34
C ILE A 52 11.66 11.71 5.46
N VAL A 53 11.67 12.93 6.01
CA VAL A 53 12.02 14.15 5.26
C VAL A 53 13.47 14.12 4.78
N SER A 54 14.41 13.65 5.61
CA SER A 54 15.83 13.52 5.24
C SER A 54 16.13 12.35 4.29
N GLY A 55 15.14 11.52 3.98
CA GLY A 55 15.33 10.32 3.16
C GLY A 55 16.17 9.23 3.85
N GLN A 56 16.31 9.27 5.18
CA GLN A 56 17.08 8.31 5.98
C GLN A 56 16.20 7.20 6.58
N TYR A 57 14.87 7.29 6.47
CA TYR A 57 13.98 6.24 6.97
C TYR A 57 14.20 4.91 6.26
N GLN A 58 14.55 3.86 7.00
CA GLN A 58 14.72 2.51 6.49
C GLN A 58 13.65 1.61 7.11
N PHE A 59 12.95 0.87 6.26
CA PHE A 59 12.04 -0.16 6.69
C PHE A 59 12.81 -1.31 7.34
N ARG A 60 12.27 -1.85 8.43
CA ARG A 60 12.86 -3.03 9.09
C ARG A 60 12.52 -4.32 8.36
N GLU A 61 13.15 -5.40 8.79
CA GLU A 61 12.79 -6.76 8.42
C GLU A 61 11.30 -7.02 8.65
N LEU A 62 10.63 -7.61 7.67
CA LEU A 62 9.31 -8.19 7.93
C LEU A 62 9.51 -9.51 8.64
N ARG A 63 8.76 -9.75 9.71
CA ARG A 63 8.78 -11.06 10.36
C ARG A 63 7.84 -12.01 9.62
N LEU A 64 8.34 -13.17 9.22
CA LEU A 64 7.49 -14.24 8.73
C LEU A 64 6.84 -14.94 9.93
N ILE A 65 5.52 -14.95 9.95
CA ILE A 65 4.74 -15.70 10.93
C ILE A 65 4.13 -16.88 10.18
N ARG A 66 4.61 -18.09 10.49
CA ARG A 66 4.05 -19.33 9.94
C ARG A 66 2.83 -19.74 10.76
N GLY A 67 1.65 -19.67 10.14
CA GLY A 67 0.45 -20.34 10.63
C GLY A 67 0.36 -21.76 10.08
N GLU A 68 -0.65 -22.53 10.53
CA GLU A 68 -0.88 -23.91 10.09
C GLU A 68 -1.22 -24.00 8.60
N GLU A 69 -2.04 -23.08 8.09
CA GLU A 69 -2.51 -23.07 6.70
C GLU A 69 -1.81 -22.03 5.82
N GLN A 70 -1.33 -20.95 6.42
CA GLN A 70 -0.75 -19.82 5.67
C GLN A 70 0.33 -19.09 6.48
N SER A 71 1.30 -18.55 5.76
CA SER A 71 2.33 -17.70 6.33
C SER A 71 2.02 -16.23 6.05
N PHE A 72 2.32 -15.37 7.02
CA PHE A 72 2.09 -13.94 6.93
C PHE A 72 3.39 -13.17 7.10
N GLU A 73 3.59 -12.18 6.24
CA GLU A 73 4.66 -11.21 6.42
C GLU A 73 4.16 -10.07 7.32
N TRP A 74 4.91 -9.77 8.37
CA TRP A 74 4.48 -8.85 9.40
C TRP A 74 5.37 -7.62 9.52
N TRP A 75 4.79 -6.46 9.22
CA TRP A 75 5.42 -5.17 9.41
C TRP A 75 5.47 -4.75 10.88
N SER A 76 6.60 -4.17 11.30
CA SER A 76 6.69 -3.50 12.60
C SER A 76 5.62 -2.41 12.72
N SER A 77 5.26 -2.04 13.95
CA SER A 77 4.26 -1.01 14.21
C SER A 77 4.64 0.35 13.63
N LEU A 78 5.93 0.71 13.67
CA LEU A 78 6.41 1.94 13.06
C LEU A 78 6.37 1.88 11.53
N ASP A 79 6.79 0.76 10.93
CA ASP A 79 6.73 0.61 9.48
C ASP A 79 5.30 0.62 8.96
N ALA A 80 4.39 -0.07 9.66
CA ALA A 80 2.97 -0.05 9.31
C ALA A 80 2.38 1.36 9.40
N LEU A 81 2.84 2.19 10.35
CA LEU A 81 2.46 3.60 10.47
C LEU A 81 2.98 4.40 9.28
N VAL A 82 4.25 4.27 8.91
CA VAL A 82 4.82 4.98 7.75
C VAL A 82 4.14 4.56 6.46
N LEU A 83 3.90 3.25 6.26
CA LEU A 83 3.12 2.76 5.12
C LEU A 83 1.71 3.34 5.10
N LYS A 84 1.07 3.51 6.27
CA LYS A 84 -0.24 4.16 6.36
C LYS A 84 -0.17 5.65 6.00
N ALA A 85 0.84 6.37 6.49
CA ALA A 85 1.07 7.77 6.16
C ALA A 85 1.28 7.95 4.65
N MET A 86 2.12 7.12 4.04
CA MET A 86 2.29 7.06 2.58
C MET A 86 0.95 6.79 1.87
N THR A 87 0.17 5.83 2.37
CA THR A 87 -1.13 5.50 1.78
C THR A 87 -2.07 6.70 1.78
N ILE A 88 -2.16 7.45 2.89
CA ILE A 88 -3.04 8.62 3.00
C ILE A 88 -2.70 9.65 1.92
N VAL A 89 -1.42 10.04 1.83
CA VAL A 89 -0.98 11.08 0.89
C VAL A 89 -1.05 10.61 -0.56
N LEU A 90 -0.58 9.39 -0.84
CA LEU A 90 -0.57 8.84 -2.19
C LEU A 90 -1.98 8.54 -2.70
N THR A 91 -2.92 8.17 -1.84
CA THR A 91 -4.32 7.96 -2.25
C THR A 91 -4.91 9.27 -2.76
N GLU A 92 -4.77 10.37 -2.00
CA GLU A 92 -5.27 11.67 -2.44
C GLU A 92 -4.57 12.18 -3.70
N HIS A 93 -3.26 11.96 -3.83
CA HIS A 93 -2.49 12.35 -5.02
C HIS A 93 -2.88 11.55 -6.27
N LEU A 94 -3.15 10.24 -6.12
CA LEU A 94 -3.44 9.34 -7.23
C LEU A 94 -4.95 9.23 -7.56
N LYS A 95 -5.83 9.69 -6.67
CA LYS A 95 -7.28 9.67 -6.86
C LYS A 95 -7.76 10.25 -8.21
N PRO A 96 -7.28 11.41 -8.70
CA PRO A 96 -7.73 11.93 -10.00
C PRO A 96 -7.19 11.12 -11.19
N ILE A 97 -6.20 10.26 -10.96
CA ILE A 97 -5.53 9.48 -12.00
C ILE A 97 -6.19 8.11 -12.12
N LEU A 98 -6.44 7.43 -11.00
CA LEU A 98 -6.93 6.05 -10.97
C LEU A 98 -8.35 5.91 -11.53
N SER A 99 -8.63 4.76 -12.15
CA SER A 99 -9.96 4.48 -12.72
C SER A 99 -11.04 4.47 -11.63
N PRO A 100 -12.23 5.08 -11.87
CA PRO A 100 -13.36 4.96 -10.95
C PRO A 100 -13.84 3.51 -10.82
N LEU A 101 -13.58 2.66 -11.82
CA LEU A 101 -13.94 1.23 -11.84
C LEU A 101 -13.00 0.35 -11.01
N CYS A 102 -12.01 0.93 -10.32
CA CYS A 102 -11.21 0.23 -9.30
C CYS A 102 -12.02 0.05 -8.00
N PHE A 103 -13.03 -0.82 -8.03
CA PHE A 103 -14.00 -1.00 -6.94
C PHE A 103 -13.39 -1.43 -5.58
N HIS A 104 -12.18 -2.01 -5.55
CA HIS A 104 -11.53 -2.41 -4.30
C HIS A 104 -10.95 -1.24 -3.49
N LEU A 105 -10.84 -0.04 -4.10
CA LEU A 105 -10.39 1.16 -3.42
C LEU A 105 -11.52 1.77 -2.58
N ALA A 106 -11.14 2.36 -1.44
CA ALA A 106 -12.09 3.03 -0.58
C ALA A 106 -12.76 4.20 -1.31
N GLY A 107 -14.10 4.27 -1.25
CA GLY A 107 -14.89 5.30 -1.92
C GLY A 107 -15.38 4.93 -3.32
N HIS A 108 -14.98 3.78 -3.88
CA HIS A 108 -15.39 3.34 -5.22
C HIS A 108 -16.59 2.36 -5.19
N GLY A 109 -17.34 2.28 -4.09
CA GLY A 109 -18.53 1.42 -3.98
C GLY A 109 -18.29 -0.05 -3.58
N GLY A 110 -17.03 -0.53 -3.60
CA GLY A 110 -16.70 -1.87 -3.12
C GLY A 110 -17.27 -2.99 -3.99
N LEU A 111 -17.26 -4.21 -3.46
CA LEU A 111 -17.82 -5.40 -4.12
C LEU A 111 -19.28 -5.19 -4.57
N LYS A 112 -20.10 -4.53 -3.75
CA LYS A 112 -21.50 -4.26 -4.09
C LYS A 112 -21.64 -3.26 -5.23
N GLY A 113 -20.75 -2.27 -5.29
CA GLY A 113 -20.67 -1.32 -6.41
C GLY A 113 -20.34 -2.04 -7.70
N ALA A 114 -19.31 -2.89 -7.69
CA ALA A 114 -18.89 -3.67 -8.86
C ALA A 114 -20.01 -4.56 -9.41
N VAL A 115 -20.72 -5.27 -8.52
CA VAL A 115 -21.84 -6.14 -8.92
C VAL A 115 -23.00 -5.34 -9.50
N ARG A 116 -23.30 -4.16 -8.94
CA ARG A 116 -24.36 -3.29 -9.46
C ARG A 116 -24.01 -2.78 -10.85
N GLU A 117 -22.80 -2.27 -11.03
CA GLU A 117 -22.29 -1.78 -12.32
C GLU A 117 -22.45 -2.87 -13.38
N VAL A 118 -21.98 -4.09 -13.10
CA VAL A 118 -22.10 -5.23 -14.03
C VAL A 118 -23.56 -5.58 -14.29
N ALA A 119 -24.40 -5.64 -13.26
CA ALA A 119 -25.81 -6.00 -13.41
C ALA A 119 -26.60 -5.00 -14.28
N GLU A 120 -26.24 -3.71 -14.23
CA GLU A 120 -26.89 -2.65 -15.01
C GLU A 120 -26.53 -2.70 -16.50
N ASN A 121 -25.34 -3.22 -16.85
CA ASN A 121 -24.82 -3.18 -18.22
C ASN A 121 -24.80 -4.56 -18.91
N VAL A 122 -24.84 -5.67 -18.16
CA VAL A 122 -24.70 -7.02 -18.73
C VAL A 122 -25.80 -7.37 -19.73
N SER A 123 -27.02 -6.82 -19.58
CA SER A 123 -28.13 -7.07 -20.50
C SER A 123 -27.91 -6.47 -21.90
N GLU A 124 -27.05 -5.46 -22.01
CA GLU A 124 -26.71 -4.81 -23.28
C GLU A 124 -25.57 -5.54 -24.02
N HIS A 125 -24.97 -6.55 -23.39
CA HIS A 125 -23.80 -7.26 -23.91
C HIS A 125 -24.08 -8.75 -24.08
N THR A 126 -23.77 -9.28 -25.27
CA THR A 126 -23.97 -10.72 -25.57
C THR A 126 -22.89 -11.60 -24.95
N PHE A 127 -21.70 -11.05 -24.67
CA PHE A 127 -20.54 -11.81 -24.21
C PHE A 127 -19.91 -11.17 -22.98
N VAL A 128 -19.37 -12.01 -22.09
CA VAL A 128 -18.62 -11.59 -20.90
C VAL A 128 -17.22 -12.16 -20.98
N PHE A 129 -16.21 -11.29 -20.92
CA PHE A 129 -14.80 -11.68 -20.87
C PHE A 129 -14.29 -11.63 -19.43
N ARG A 130 -14.12 -12.81 -18.82
CA ARG A 130 -13.61 -12.94 -17.45
C ARG A 130 -12.13 -13.30 -17.48
N THR A 131 -11.32 -12.56 -16.73
CA THR A 131 -9.91 -12.87 -16.51
C THR A 131 -9.58 -12.87 -15.02
N ASP A 132 -8.53 -13.60 -14.65
CA ASP A 132 -7.98 -13.61 -13.30
C ASP A 132 -6.44 -13.67 -13.38
N VAL A 133 -5.78 -12.94 -12.48
CA VAL A 133 -4.31 -12.93 -12.43
C VAL A 133 -3.83 -13.80 -11.28
N LYS A 134 -3.29 -14.97 -11.65
CA LYS A 134 -2.72 -15.91 -10.68
C LYS A 134 -1.67 -15.24 -9.81
N SER A 135 -1.84 -15.34 -8.49
CA SER A 135 -0.89 -14.83 -7.50
C SER A 135 -0.55 -13.35 -7.72
N TYR A 136 -1.54 -12.54 -8.09
CA TYR A 136 -1.38 -11.15 -8.51
C TYR A 136 -0.31 -10.38 -7.73
N TYR A 137 -0.48 -10.18 -6.42
CA TYR A 137 0.46 -9.43 -5.61
C TYR A 137 1.87 -10.03 -5.53
N ALA A 138 2.00 -11.35 -5.50
CA ALA A 138 3.31 -12.02 -5.52
C ALA A 138 3.99 -11.93 -6.89
N SER A 139 3.22 -11.69 -7.95
CA SER A 139 3.70 -11.63 -9.34
C SER A 139 4.17 -10.24 -9.79
N ILE A 140 3.93 -9.18 -9.01
CA ILE A 140 4.25 -7.80 -9.40
C ILE A 140 5.77 -7.62 -9.57
N ASN A 141 6.20 -7.17 -10.75
CA ASN A 141 7.59 -6.82 -11.01
C ASN A 141 7.88 -5.40 -10.49
N HIS A 142 8.90 -5.25 -9.65
CA HIS A 142 9.22 -3.96 -9.02
C HIS A 142 9.68 -2.90 -10.02
N SER A 143 10.46 -3.26 -11.04
CA SER A 143 10.93 -2.32 -12.07
C SER A 143 9.78 -1.77 -12.90
N ILE A 144 8.87 -2.64 -13.36
CA ILE A 144 7.66 -2.22 -14.10
C ILE A 144 6.78 -1.33 -13.22
N LEU A 145 6.57 -1.73 -11.96
CA LEU A 145 5.81 -0.93 -11.01
C LEU A 145 6.42 0.47 -10.83
N MET A 146 7.74 0.56 -10.63
CA MET A 146 8.41 1.84 -10.46
C MET A 146 8.39 2.71 -11.71
N GLU A 147 8.42 2.11 -12.90
CA GLU A 147 8.23 2.85 -14.16
C GLU A 147 6.84 3.47 -14.23
N ILE A 148 5.80 2.70 -13.88
CA ILE A 148 4.41 3.21 -13.84
C ILE A 148 4.28 4.30 -12.78
N VAL A 149 4.77 4.07 -11.56
CA VAL A 149 4.77 5.07 -10.47
C VAL A 149 5.49 6.34 -10.91
N GLY A 150 6.62 6.23 -11.60
CA GLY A 150 7.40 7.37 -12.08
C GLY A 150 6.66 8.28 -13.07
N LYS A 151 5.61 7.79 -13.73
CA LYS A 151 4.74 8.59 -14.62
C LYS A 151 3.79 9.51 -13.84
N TYR A 152 3.49 9.18 -12.58
CA TYR A 152 2.47 9.85 -11.78
C TYR A 152 3.00 10.50 -10.49
N VAL A 153 4.17 10.05 -10.01
CA VAL A 153 4.86 10.58 -8.84
C VAL A 153 6.24 11.06 -9.27
N SER A 154 6.41 12.38 -9.40
CA SER A 154 7.66 12.99 -9.84
C SER A 154 8.73 13.04 -8.76
N GLU A 155 8.33 13.08 -7.48
CA GLU A 155 9.24 13.33 -6.37
C GLU A 155 10.13 12.12 -6.03
N GLU A 156 11.44 12.29 -6.18
CA GLU A 156 12.43 11.21 -5.95
C GLU A 156 12.44 10.69 -4.51
N ALA A 157 12.22 11.56 -3.52
CA ALA A 157 12.20 11.15 -2.11
C ALA A 157 11.10 10.10 -1.85
N VAL A 158 9.91 10.31 -2.42
CA VAL A 158 8.79 9.37 -2.31
C VAL A 158 9.05 8.09 -3.09
N LYS A 159 9.61 8.19 -4.30
CA LYS A 159 10.01 7.01 -5.09
C LYS A 159 11.07 6.17 -4.38
N CYS A 160 12.07 6.80 -3.75
CA CYS A 160 13.06 6.12 -2.94
C CYS A 160 12.42 5.39 -1.75
N LEU A 161 11.47 6.02 -1.06
CA LEU A 161 10.75 5.39 0.05
C LEU A 161 9.90 4.21 -0.42
N LEU A 162 9.19 4.34 -1.54
CA LEU A 162 8.47 3.24 -2.19
C LEU A 162 9.40 2.11 -2.60
N TRP A 163 10.57 2.44 -3.16
CA TRP A 163 11.55 1.44 -3.55
C TRP A 163 12.07 0.62 -2.36
N ARG A 164 12.31 1.26 -1.21
CA ARG A 164 12.67 0.58 0.04
C ARG A 164 11.56 -0.32 0.56
N TYR A 165 10.29 0.08 0.40
CA TYR A 165 9.15 -0.76 0.71
C TYR A 165 9.08 -2.01 -0.20
N LEU A 166 9.36 -1.85 -1.50
CA LEU A 166 9.33 -2.96 -2.46
C LEU A 166 10.48 -3.94 -2.23
N ARG A 167 11.71 -3.43 -2.08
CA ARG A 167 12.92 -4.21 -1.77
C ARG A 167 13.02 -4.59 -0.30
N ARG A 168 11.92 -5.14 0.23
CA ARG A 168 11.85 -5.65 1.59
C ARG A 168 12.64 -6.95 1.72
N PHE A 169 13.06 -7.24 2.94
CA PHE A 169 13.61 -8.52 3.34
C PHE A 169 12.75 -9.12 4.44
N VAL A 170 12.59 -10.43 4.39
CA VAL A 170 11.77 -11.21 5.33
C VAL A 170 12.71 -11.98 6.25
N SER A 171 12.48 -11.88 7.55
CA SER A 171 13.15 -12.66 8.59
C SER A 171 12.30 -13.87 8.97
N ASP A 172 12.85 -15.06 8.80
CA ASP A 172 12.26 -16.36 9.16
C ASP A 172 13.20 -17.12 10.10
N GLY A 173 12.94 -17.05 11.40
CA GLY A 173 13.72 -17.76 12.42
C GLY A 173 15.22 -17.41 12.42
N GLY A 174 15.59 -16.19 12.03
CA GLY A 174 16.98 -15.75 11.91
C GLY A 174 17.57 -15.86 10.50
N ASN A 175 16.87 -16.50 9.56
CA ASN A 175 17.22 -16.43 8.14
C ASN A 175 16.64 -15.17 7.51
N TYR A 176 17.42 -14.49 6.68
CA TYR A 176 16.97 -13.30 5.95
C TYR A 176 16.84 -13.61 4.46
N ILE A 177 15.66 -13.32 3.91
CA ILE A 177 15.31 -13.60 2.51
C ILE A 177 15.00 -12.28 1.82
N ASP A 178 15.77 -11.95 0.79
CA ASP A 178 15.51 -10.79 -0.06
C ASP A 178 14.32 -11.06 -0.98
N ILE A 179 13.38 -10.12 -1.01
CA ILE A 179 12.24 -10.20 -1.93
C ILE A 179 12.50 -9.31 -3.14
N SER A 180 12.74 -9.95 -4.28
CA SER A 180 13.00 -9.29 -5.57
C SER A 180 11.74 -9.12 -6.44
N LYS A 181 10.61 -9.71 -6.03
CA LYS A 181 9.34 -9.70 -6.76
C LYS A 181 8.15 -9.73 -5.81
N GLY A 182 7.08 -9.04 -6.20
CA GLY A 182 5.82 -8.99 -5.49
C GLY A 182 5.79 -7.99 -4.34
N ILE A 183 4.58 -7.71 -3.85
CA ILE A 183 4.34 -6.77 -2.75
C ILE A 183 3.87 -7.50 -1.49
N SER A 184 4.13 -6.91 -0.33
CA SER A 184 3.72 -7.50 0.95
C SER A 184 2.21 -7.49 1.13
N LEU A 185 1.64 -8.64 1.47
CA LEU A 185 0.21 -8.79 1.74
C LEU A 185 -0.18 -8.13 3.06
N GLY A 186 -1.41 -7.61 3.14
CA GLY A 186 -1.97 -7.11 4.40
C GLY A 186 -1.37 -5.79 4.90
N CYS A 187 -0.52 -5.13 4.11
CA CYS A 187 -0.04 -3.79 4.42
C CYS A 187 -1.04 -2.72 3.90
N PRO A 188 -1.16 -1.55 4.56
CA PRO A 188 -2.14 -0.53 4.18
C PRO A 188 -1.92 0.03 2.77
N LEU A 189 -0.68 -0.01 2.28
CA LEU A 189 -0.29 0.54 0.98
C LEU A 189 -0.54 -0.44 -0.17
N SER A 190 -0.62 -1.75 0.10
CA SER A 190 -0.74 -2.79 -0.92
C SER A 190 -1.92 -2.64 -1.88
N PRO A 191 -3.15 -2.24 -1.46
CA PRO A 191 -4.27 -2.11 -2.39
C PRO A 191 -4.10 -0.95 -3.38
N LEU A 192 -3.47 0.15 -2.94
CA LEU A 192 -3.17 1.30 -3.79
C LEU A 192 -2.10 0.96 -4.82
N ILE A 193 -1.05 0.24 -4.39
CA ILE A 193 0.00 -0.25 -5.29
C ILE A 193 -0.54 -1.27 -6.29
N GLY A 194 -1.49 -2.10 -5.86
CA GLY A 194 -2.23 -2.99 -6.75
C GLY A 194 -3.03 -2.23 -7.82
N ALA A 195 -3.71 -1.14 -7.44
CA ALA A 195 -4.50 -0.35 -8.38
C ALA A 195 -3.62 0.38 -9.40
N ILE A 196 -2.56 1.04 -8.96
CA ILE A 196 -1.66 1.77 -9.88
C ILE A 196 -0.97 0.83 -10.87
N PHE A 197 -0.63 -0.40 -10.47
CA PHE A 197 0.00 -1.36 -11.38
C PHE A 197 -0.93 -1.79 -12.52
N LEU A 198 -2.25 -1.86 -12.30
CA LEU A 198 -3.25 -2.20 -13.32
C LEU A 198 -3.71 -0.99 -14.13
N LYS A 199 -3.33 0.24 -13.75
CA LYS A 199 -3.75 1.45 -14.44
C LYS A 199 -3.57 1.42 -15.97
N PRO A 200 -2.42 0.97 -16.53
CA PRO A 200 -2.28 0.87 -17.98
C PRO A 200 -3.27 -0.09 -18.65
N LEU A 201 -3.68 -1.14 -17.94
CA LEU A 201 -4.71 -2.08 -18.40
C LEU A 201 -6.09 -1.42 -18.38
N ASP A 202 -6.44 -0.76 -17.29
CA ASP A 202 -7.72 -0.04 -17.14
C ASP A 202 -7.89 1.02 -18.24
N ASP A 203 -6.83 1.80 -18.50
CA ASP A 203 -6.82 2.80 -19.57
C ASP A 203 -7.02 2.18 -20.94
N ARG A 204 -6.40 1.01 -21.17
CA ARG A 204 -6.52 0.33 -22.45
C ARG A 204 -7.91 -0.28 -22.65
N MET A 205 -8.51 -0.84 -21.60
CA MET A 205 -9.88 -1.36 -21.63
C MET A 205 -10.88 -0.24 -21.91
N ALA A 206 -10.74 0.91 -21.23
CA ALA A 206 -11.59 2.08 -21.47
C ALA A 206 -11.47 2.59 -22.91
N GLN A 207 -10.26 2.64 -23.48
CA GLN A 207 -10.05 3.04 -24.88
C GLN A 207 -10.68 2.07 -25.89
N LEU A 208 -10.78 0.79 -25.55
CA LEU A 208 -11.42 -0.22 -26.42
C LEU A 208 -12.94 -0.18 -26.31
N GLY A 209 -13.51 0.66 -25.43
CA GLY A 209 -14.93 0.66 -25.13
C GLY A 209 -15.37 -0.60 -24.39
N CYS A 210 -14.45 -1.30 -23.73
CA CYS A 210 -14.80 -2.40 -22.86
C CYS A 210 -15.46 -1.84 -21.60
N PHE A 211 -16.67 -2.31 -21.36
CA PHE A 211 -17.34 -2.26 -20.07
C PHE A 211 -16.84 -3.41 -19.19
#